data_AF-A0A093IVJ1-F1
#
_entry.id   AF-A0A093IVJ1-F1
#
_cell.length_a   1.000
_cell.length_b   1.000
_cell.length_c   1.000
_cell.angle_alpha   90.00
_cell.angle_beta   90.00
_cell.angle_gamma   90.00
#
_symmetry.space_group_name_H-M   'P 1'
#
loop_
_entity.id
_entity.type
_entity.pdbx_description
1 polymer ?
#
loop_
_entity_poly.entity_id
_entity_poly.type
_entity_poly.pdbx_seq_one_letter_code
_entity_poly.pdbx_strand_id
1 'polypeptide(L)'
;VASVLRDYRSFLQMVIRGFLPGSLICHGDVVFQHPAPTSLEVLEALVLSVGPNKALAGSDFQVDPYSLAVGEDALEPPVSEPGLPEYSVVIMVMCGLCIITAPIILLVCLRTKRHGWQDVAGIWDRRDPEVGTQTLEMDNQGFW
;
A
#
# COMPACT_ATOMS: atom_id res chain seq x y z
N VAL A 1 -16.84 29.47 -19.73
CA VAL A 1 -17.86 28.86 -18.83
C VAL A 1 -19.28 29.18 -19.25
N ALA A 2 -19.70 30.45 -19.26
CA ALA A 2 -21.06 30.83 -19.67
C ALA A 2 -21.41 30.54 -21.15
N SER A 3 -20.43 30.25 -22.02
CA SER A 3 -20.66 29.92 -23.43
C SER A 3 -21.44 28.61 -23.63
N VAL A 4 -21.16 27.59 -22.83
CA VAL A 4 -21.82 26.26 -22.95
C VAL A 4 -23.26 26.32 -22.49
N LEU A 5 -23.51 27.02 -21.40
CA LEU A 5 -24.87 27.18 -20.87
C LEU A 5 -25.70 28.09 -21.78
N ARG A 6 -25.08 29.01 -22.51
CA ARG A 6 -25.73 29.85 -23.53
C ARG A 6 -26.26 29.08 -24.74
N ASP A 7 -25.80 27.86 -24.98
CA ASP A 7 -26.32 27.03 -26.06
C ASP A 7 -27.76 26.56 -25.77
N TYR A 8 -28.16 26.53 -24.50
CA TYR A 8 -29.54 26.29 -24.11
C TYR A 8 -30.39 27.54 -24.34
N ARG A 9 -31.43 27.44 -25.17
CA ARG A 9 -32.38 28.54 -25.41
C ARG A 9 -33.12 29.00 -24.15
N SER A 10 -33.26 28.12 -23.17
CA SER A 10 -33.88 28.42 -21.88
C SER A 10 -32.92 29.06 -20.87
N PHE A 11 -31.62 29.17 -21.17
CA PHE A 11 -30.67 29.75 -20.22
C PHE A 11 -30.88 31.26 -20.06
N LEU A 12 -31.07 31.69 -18.82
CA LEU A 12 -31.27 33.10 -18.47
C LEU A 12 -29.97 33.71 -17.95
N GLN A 13 -29.41 33.12 -16.89
CA GLN A 13 -28.20 33.64 -16.26
C GLN A 13 -27.47 32.59 -15.41
N MET A 14 -26.18 32.85 -15.21
CA MET A 14 -25.35 32.17 -14.22
C MET A 14 -24.88 33.19 -13.19
N VAL A 15 -25.12 32.93 -11.91
CA VAL A 15 -24.75 33.82 -10.80
C VAL A 15 -23.73 33.13 -9.93
N ILE A 16 -22.53 33.71 -9.82
CA ILE A 16 -21.50 33.22 -8.90
C ILE A 16 -21.80 33.78 -7.51
N ARG A 17 -22.12 32.92 -6.54
CA ARG A 17 -22.42 33.28 -5.16
C ARG A 17 -21.16 33.59 -4.37
N GLY A 18 -20.06 32.90 -4.66
CA GLY A 18 -18.80 33.15 -4.00
C GLY A 18 -17.74 32.10 -4.29
N PHE A 19 -16.55 32.42 -3.79
CA PHE A 19 -15.38 31.55 -3.82
C PHE A 19 -15.03 31.16 -2.38
N LEU A 20 -14.83 29.88 -2.15
CA LEU A 20 -14.42 29.37 -0.84
C LEU A 20 -12.88 29.49 -0.70
N PRO A 21 -12.36 29.80 0.50
CA PRO A 21 -10.92 29.83 0.74
C PRO A 21 -10.31 28.42 0.65
N GLY A 22 -9.21 28.28 -0.12
CA GLY A 22 -8.57 26.99 -0.40
C GLY A 22 -8.25 26.82 -1.90
N SER A 23 -8.43 25.62 -2.45
CA SER A 23 -8.59 25.43 -3.90
C SER A 23 -9.78 26.29 -4.36
N LEU A 24 -9.69 26.94 -5.53
CA LEU A 24 -10.74 27.83 -6.04
C LEU A 24 -12.04 27.05 -6.33
N ILE A 25 -12.86 26.82 -5.30
CA ILE A 25 -14.19 26.23 -5.41
C ILE A 25 -15.17 27.38 -5.60
N CYS A 26 -15.92 27.31 -6.70
CA CYS A 26 -16.91 28.30 -7.09
C CYS A 26 -18.31 27.72 -6.87
N HIS A 27 -19.11 28.36 -6.01
CA HIS A 27 -20.54 28.09 -5.95
C HIS A 27 -21.31 29.11 -6.76
N GLY A 28 -22.22 28.65 -7.60
CA GLY A 28 -23.09 29.51 -8.38
C GLY A 28 -24.41 28.84 -8.72
N ASP A 29 -25.40 29.66 -9.04
CA ASP A 29 -26.69 29.20 -9.52
C ASP A 29 -26.75 29.36 -11.03
N VAL A 30 -27.37 28.38 -11.68
CA VAL A 30 -27.70 28.43 -13.09
C VAL A 30 -29.21 28.52 -13.21
N VAL A 31 -29.71 29.58 -13.83
CA VAL A 31 -31.15 29.88 -13.92
C VAL A 31 -31.62 29.64 -15.34
N PHE A 32 -32.65 28.81 -15.49
CA PHE A 32 -33.29 28.50 -16.76
C PHE A 32 -34.78 28.88 -16.75
N GLN A 33 -35.30 29.29 -17.90
CA GLN A 33 -36.72 29.46 -18.17
C GLN A 33 -37.37 28.10 -18.45
N HIS A 34 -38.66 27.94 -18.16
CA HIS A 34 -39.36 26.70 -18.49
C HIS A 34 -39.50 26.52 -20.02
N PRO A 35 -39.20 25.33 -20.58
CA PRO A 35 -38.75 24.11 -19.91
C PRO A 35 -37.27 24.15 -19.53
N ALA A 36 -36.98 23.84 -18.26
CA ALA A 36 -35.62 23.80 -17.73
C ALA A 36 -34.99 22.41 -17.95
N PRO A 37 -33.71 22.34 -18.34
CA PRO A 37 -32.98 21.08 -18.44
C PRO A 37 -32.82 20.44 -17.06
N THR A 38 -32.58 19.13 -17.04
CA THR A 38 -32.28 18.42 -15.79
C THR A 38 -30.86 18.74 -15.29
N SER A 39 -30.61 18.58 -14.00
CA SER A 39 -29.28 18.79 -13.40
C SER A 39 -28.21 17.88 -14.04
N LEU A 40 -28.57 16.63 -14.36
CA LEU A 40 -27.74 15.69 -15.11
C LEU A 40 -27.37 16.21 -16.50
N GLU A 41 -28.34 16.69 -17.28
CA GLU A 41 -28.09 17.25 -18.63
C GLU A 41 -27.12 18.45 -18.58
N VAL A 42 -27.28 19.30 -17.57
CA VAL A 42 -26.40 20.46 -17.36
C VAL A 42 -25.00 20.01 -16.95
N LEU A 43 -24.89 19.01 -16.06
CA LEU A 43 -23.61 18.43 -15.65
C LEU A 43 -22.89 17.81 -16.85
N GLU A 44 -23.57 17.00 -17.65
CA GLU A 44 -23.01 16.39 -18.86
C GLU A 44 -22.51 17.44 -19.85
N ALA A 45 -23.29 18.49 -20.11
CA ALA A 45 -22.87 19.58 -20.99
C ALA A 45 -21.62 20.30 -20.46
N LEU A 46 -21.54 20.54 -19.15
CA LEU A 46 -20.36 21.15 -18.53
C LEU A 46 -19.13 20.24 -18.64
N VAL A 47 -19.28 18.94 -18.38
CA VAL A 47 -18.20 17.95 -18.48
C VAL A 47 -17.72 17.83 -19.92
N LEU A 48 -18.62 17.73 -20.90
CA LEU A 48 -18.30 17.67 -22.33
C LEU A 48 -17.58 18.93 -22.81
N SER A 49 -17.80 20.06 -22.15
CA SER A 49 -17.11 21.31 -22.46
C SER A 49 -15.70 21.40 -21.90
N VAL A 50 -15.30 20.50 -21.00
CA VAL A 50 -13.93 20.44 -20.50
C VAL A 50 -13.06 19.87 -21.61
N GLY A 51 -12.23 20.74 -22.20
CA GLY A 51 -11.33 20.36 -23.28
C GLY A 51 -10.22 19.40 -22.82
N PRO A 52 -9.43 18.84 -23.75
CA PRO A 52 -8.33 17.92 -23.44
C PRO A 52 -7.28 18.52 -22.49
N ASN A 53 -7.15 19.85 -22.47
CA ASN A 53 -6.25 20.59 -21.59
C ASN A 53 -6.86 20.87 -20.19
N LYS A 54 -7.95 20.18 -19.83
CA LYS A 54 -8.76 20.43 -18.62
C LYS A 54 -9.36 21.85 -18.54
N ALA A 55 -9.33 22.58 -19.64
CA ALA A 55 -9.85 23.93 -19.77
C ALA A 55 -11.38 23.91 -19.93
N LEU A 56 -12.09 24.59 -19.04
CA LEU A 56 -13.56 24.65 -19.07
C LEU A 56 -14.04 25.55 -20.21
N ALA A 57 -14.78 24.98 -21.16
CA ALA A 57 -15.35 25.67 -22.32
C ALA A 57 -14.31 26.46 -23.14
N GLY A 58 -13.08 25.94 -23.27
CA GLY A 58 -11.99 26.58 -24.01
C GLY A 58 -11.40 27.84 -23.35
N SER A 59 -11.69 28.08 -22.07
CA SER A 59 -11.09 29.18 -21.29
C SER A 59 -9.77 28.78 -20.62
N ASP A 60 -9.04 29.75 -20.07
CA ASP A 60 -7.83 29.47 -19.28
C ASP A 60 -8.12 28.87 -17.89
N PHE A 61 -9.40 28.68 -17.56
CA PHE A 61 -9.83 28.11 -16.28
C PHE A 61 -9.78 26.58 -16.34
N GLN A 62 -8.76 26.01 -15.68
CA GLN A 62 -8.60 24.57 -15.58
C GLN A 62 -9.46 24.01 -14.44
N VAL A 63 -10.27 23.00 -14.76
CA VAL A 63 -11.17 22.34 -13.82
C VAL A 63 -11.02 20.84 -14.00
N ASP A 64 -10.96 20.13 -12.88
CA ASP A 64 -11.12 18.69 -12.89
C ASP A 64 -12.59 18.31 -13.14
N PRO A 65 -12.92 17.51 -14.18
CA PRO A 65 -14.29 17.13 -14.49
C PRO A 65 -15.02 16.45 -13.33
N TYR A 66 -14.31 15.66 -12.52
CA TYR A 66 -14.88 14.97 -11.35
C TYR A 66 -15.16 15.89 -10.17
N SER A 67 -14.67 17.13 -10.20
CA SER A 67 -14.97 18.16 -9.21
C SER A 67 -16.21 18.99 -9.58
N LEU A 68 -16.84 18.74 -10.73
CA LEU A 68 -18.08 19.41 -11.14
C LEU A 68 -19.29 18.70 -10.52
N ALA A 69 -20.16 19.50 -9.91
CA ALA A 69 -21.44 19.06 -9.36
C ALA A 69 -22.53 20.08 -9.70
N VAL A 70 -23.72 19.59 -10.03
CA VAL A 70 -24.91 20.39 -10.35
C VAL A 70 -26.08 19.85 -9.53
N GLY A 71 -26.52 20.61 -8.53
CA GLY A 71 -27.57 20.13 -7.61
C GLY A 71 -27.10 18.91 -6.82
N GLU A 72 -27.84 17.81 -6.93
CA GLU A 72 -27.51 16.51 -6.32
C GLU A 72 -26.58 15.66 -7.20
N ASP A 73 -26.39 16.04 -8.47
CA ASP A 73 -25.68 15.23 -9.46
C ASP A 73 -24.20 15.62 -9.52
N ALA A 74 -23.33 14.61 -9.44
CA ALA A 74 -21.89 14.74 -9.62
C ALA A 74 -21.35 13.50 -10.34
N LEU A 75 -20.23 13.64 -11.05
CA LEU A 75 -19.56 12.48 -11.63
C LEU A 75 -18.93 11.64 -10.52
N GLU A 76 -19.13 10.33 -10.57
CA GLU A 76 -18.38 9.43 -9.70
C GLU A 76 -16.91 9.40 -10.13
N PRO A 77 -15.97 9.71 -9.24
CA PRO A 77 -14.55 9.62 -9.54
C PRO A 77 -14.21 8.14 -9.81
N PRO A 78 -13.28 7.86 -10.75
CA PRO A 78 -12.80 6.50 -10.94
C PRO A 78 -12.28 6.00 -9.60
N VAL A 79 -12.82 4.86 -9.15
CA VAL A 79 -12.34 4.18 -7.96
C VAL A 79 -10.84 4.03 -8.15
N SER A 80 -10.06 4.74 -7.33
CA SER A 80 -8.62 4.56 -7.32
C SER A 80 -8.41 3.09 -7.02
N GLU A 81 -7.92 2.33 -8.01
CA GLU A 81 -7.58 0.94 -7.79
C GLU A 81 -6.72 0.91 -6.53
N PRO A 82 -7.02 0.03 -5.56
CA PRO A 82 -6.16 -0.11 -4.40
C PRO A 82 -4.80 -0.56 -4.93
N GLY A 83 -3.91 0.42 -5.12
CA GLY A 83 -2.51 0.17 -5.40
C GLY A 83 -2.01 -0.81 -4.35
N LEU A 84 -1.21 -1.77 -4.79
CA LEU A 84 -0.58 -2.78 -3.92
C LEU A 84 -0.27 -2.16 -2.56
N PRO A 85 -0.73 -2.78 -1.45
CA PRO A 85 -0.60 -2.20 -0.12
C PRO A 85 0.80 -1.62 0.07
N GLU A 86 0.92 -0.43 0.64
CA GLU A 86 2.22 0.26 0.78
C GLU A 86 3.30 -0.61 1.46
N TYR A 87 2.86 -1.62 2.22
CA TYR A 87 3.67 -2.61 2.93
C TYR A 87 4.11 -3.82 2.09
N SER A 88 3.60 -4.00 0.86
CA SER A 88 3.91 -5.15 0.00
C SER A 88 5.39 -5.31 -0.29
N VAL A 89 6.11 -4.19 -0.47
CA VAL A 89 7.57 -4.20 -0.67
C VAL A 89 8.29 -4.70 0.57
N VAL A 90 7.88 -4.25 1.75
CA VAL A 90 8.47 -4.67 3.03
C VAL A 90 8.30 -6.17 3.25
N ILE A 91 7.11 -6.69 2.96
CA ILE A 91 6.80 -8.12 3.08
C ILE A 91 7.67 -8.94 2.11
N MET A 92 7.80 -8.52 0.85
CA MET A 92 8.66 -9.22 -0.12
C MET A 92 10.13 -9.24 0.30
N VAL A 93 10.67 -8.12 0.77
CA VAL A 93 12.07 -8.02 1.23
C VAL A 93 12.30 -8.91 2.46
N MET A 94 11.40 -8.85 3.43
CA MET A 94 11.54 -9.63 4.67
C MET A 94 11.44 -11.13 4.39
N CYS A 95 10.49 -11.55 3.56
CA CYS A 95 10.37 -12.96 3.13
C CYS A 95 11.60 -13.42 2.35
N GLY A 96 12.11 -12.61 1.42
CA GLY A 96 13.30 -12.95 0.63
C GLY A 96 14.54 -13.12 1.51
N LEU A 97 14.75 -12.22 2.47
CA LEU A 97 15.87 -12.32 3.40
C LEU A 97 15.78 -13.59 4.25
N CYS A 98 14.59 -13.89 4.81
CA CYS A 98 14.37 -15.10 5.60
C CYS A 98 14.66 -16.39 4.80
N ILE A 99 14.23 -16.44 3.53
CA ILE A 99 14.46 -17.59 2.65
C ILE A 99 15.94 -17.79 2.35
N ILE A 100 16.74 -16.72 2.29
CA ILE A 100 18.19 -16.80 2.05
C ILE A 100 18.94 -17.14 3.34
N THR A 101 18.58 -16.52 4.48
CA THR A 101 19.32 -16.68 5.73
C THR A 101 19.04 -18.02 6.41
N ALA A 102 17.81 -18.52 6.36
CA ALA A 102 17.43 -19.80 6.97
C ALA A 102 18.26 -21.01 6.46
N PRO A 103 18.45 -21.25 5.15
CA PRO A 103 19.26 -22.35 4.67
C PRO A 103 20.74 -22.17 4.97
N ILE A 104 21.26 -20.93 4.98
CA ILE A 104 22.65 -20.65 5.36
C ILE A 104 22.88 -20.99 6.83
N ILE A 105 22.00 -20.53 7.72
CA ILE A 105 22.06 -20.83 9.15
C ILE A 105 21.93 -22.34 9.37
N LEU A 106 20.99 -23.00 8.69
CA LEU A 106 20.81 -24.45 8.77
C LEU A 106 22.09 -25.18 8.32
N LEU A 107 22.72 -24.78 7.22
CA LEU A 107 23.97 -25.35 6.73
C LEU A 107 25.12 -25.16 7.72
N VAL A 108 25.26 -23.97 8.31
CA VAL A 108 26.28 -23.67 9.32
C VAL A 108 26.05 -24.53 10.56
N CYS A 109 24.82 -24.61 11.06
CA CYS A 109 24.46 -25.44 12.21
C CYS A 109 24.71 -26.93 11.96
N LEU A 110 24.43 -27.44 10.75
CA LEU A 110 24.72 -28.82 10.39
C LEU A 110 26.23 -29.08 10.27
N ARG A 111 26.99 -28.13 9.73
CA ARG A 111 28.46 -28.20 9.66
C ARG A 111 29.11 -28.22 11.04
N THR A 112 28.68 -27.36 11.96
CA THR A 112 29.21 -27.31 13.33
C THR A 112 28.84 -28.55 14.13
N LYS A 113 27.60 -29.06 14.00
CA LYS A 113 27.23 -30.35 14.60
C LYS A 113 28.02 -31.52 14.04
N ARG A 114 28.28 -31.55 12.74
CA ARG A 114 29.09 -32.61 12.11
C ARG A 114 30.54 -32.56 12.59
N HIS A 115 31.14 -31.38 12.70
CA HIS A 115 32.47 -31.19 13.28
C HIS A 115 32.52 -31.59 14.76
N GLY A 116 31.56 -31.13 15.57
CA GLY A 116 31.50 -31.51 16.99
C GLY A 116 31.31 -33.02 17.19
N TRP A 117 30.59 -33.70 16.28
CA TRP A 117 30.47 -35.15 16.31
C TRP A 117 31.77 -35.86 15.89
N GLN A 118 32.53 -35.30 14.95
CA GLN A 118 33.86 -35.79 14.58
C GLN A 118 34.88 -35.60 15.70
N ASP A 119 34.84 -34.46 16.41
CA ASP A 119 35.71 -34.20 17.56
C ASP A 119 35.40 -35.14 18.74
N VAL A 120 34.11 -35.40 19.01
CA VAL A 120 33.70 -36.37 20.04
C VAL A 120 34.05 -37.80 19.65
N ALA A 121 33.90 -38.18 18.38
CA ALA A 121 34.31 -39.50 17.88
C ALA A 121 35.83 -39.69 17.98
N GLY A 122 36.64 -38.68 17.65
CA GLY A 122 38.10 -38.73 17.78
C GLY A 122 38.62 -38.79 19.23
N ILE A 123 37.87 -38.22 20.19
CA ILE A 123 38.18 -38.35 21.63
C ILE A 123 37.85 -39.75 22.15
N TRP A 124 36.77 -40.37 21.65
CA TRP A 124 36.37 -41.72 22.03
C TRP A 124 37.32 -42.79 21.46
N ASP A 125 37.78 -42.64 20.22
CA ASP A 125 38.75 -43.53 19.58
C ASP A 125 40.12 -43.55 20.30
N ARG A 126 40.45 -42.47 21.03
CA ARG A 126 41.71 -42.37 21.80
C ARG A 126 41.61 -42.95 23.22
N ARG A 127 40.41 -43.28 23.71
CA ARG A 127 40.23 -43.95 25.00
C ARG A 127 39.95 -45.43 24.78
N ASP A 128 41.02 -46.19 24.56
CA ASP A 128 41.01 -47.63 24.82
C ASP A 128 40.60 -47.89 26.29
N PRO A 129 39.70 -48.85 26.56
CA PRO A 129 39.14 -49.14 27.89
C PRO A 129 40.06 -50.03 28.73
N GLU A 130 41.36 -49.72 28.78
CA GLU A 130 42.40 -50.64 29.29
C GLU A 130 43.18 -50.08 30.50
N VAL A 131 42.59 -49.28 31.39
CA VAL A 131 43.23 -48.94 32.69
C VAL A 131 42.16 -48.78 33.76
N GLY A 132 41.86 -49.88 34.46
CA GLY A 132 41.00 -49.89 35.64
C GLY A 132 41.25 -51.09 36.56
N THR A 133 42.37 -51.79 36.38
CA THR A 133 42.88 -52.81 37.31
C THR A 133 44.05 -52.21 38.06
N GLN A 134 43.79 -51.42 39.11
CA GLN A 134 44.76 -51.21 40.17
C GLN A 134 44.10 -50.68 41.45
N THR A 135 44.13 -51.56 42.46
CA THR A 135 44.51 -51.25 43.84
C THR A 135 43.62 -50.30 44.62
N LEU A 136 42.61 -50.87 45.29
CA LEU A 136 42.18 -50.35 46.59
C LEU A 136 41.82 -51.53 47.51
N GLU A 137 42.81 -52.39 47.75
CA GLU A 137 42.80 -53.33 48.87
C GLU A 137 43.79 -52.83 49.93
N MET A 138 43.24 -52.30 51.02
CA MET A 138 43.80 -52.03 52.36
C MET A 138 42.99 -50.83 52.90
N ASP A 139 42.39 -50.84 54.08
CA ASP A 139 42.71 -51.53 55.32
C ASP A 139 41.50 -51.36 56.26
N ASN A 140 41.09 -52.41 56.96
CA ASN A 140 40.28 -52.27 58.18
C ASN A 140 40.42 -53.54 59.02
N GLN A 141 41.54 -53.65 59.74
CA GLN A 141 41.71 -54.64 60.79
C GLN A 141 40.75 -54.37 61.95
N GLY A 142 39.76 -55.24 62.11
CA GLY A 142 38.93 -55.35 63.31
C GLY A 142 39.58 -56.23 64.38
N PHE A 143 39.62 -55.69 65.60
CA PHE A 143 39.67 -56.32 66.93
C PHE A 143 39.79 -57.86 67.02
N TRP A 144 40.88 -58.39 67.61
CA TRP A 144 41.05 -58.87 68.99
C TRP A 144 42.49 -59.31 69.23
#